data_AF-A0A139DI79-F1
#
_entry.id   AF-A0A139DI79-F1
#
_cell.length_a   1.000
_cell.length_b   1.000
_cell.length_c   1.000
_cell.angle_alpha   90.00
_cell.angle_beta   90.00
_cell.angle_gamma   90.00
#
_symmetry.space_group_name_H-M   'P 1'
#
loop_
_entity.id
_entity.type
_entity.pdbx_description
1 polymer ?
#
loop_
_entity_poly.entity_id
_entity_poly.type
_entity_poly.pdbx_seq_one_letter_code
_entity_poly.pdbx_strand_id
1 'polypeptide(L)'
;MSKIKVGINGFGRIGRLALRAAWGWPEMEFVAINDPGADAASLAHLLNFDSIHGRWSHEATADGDDMVIDGQRIRVTRNRAIADTDWSGCDLVIEASGVNRKVEVLQAYLDQGVKRVVVTAPVKEAGAKNIVLGVNEDIFDPANDRIVTAASCTTNCLAPVVKVIHEHLGIKHGSLTTIHSLTNTQTIIDAPHKDPRRARACG
;
A
#
# COMPACT_ATOMS: atom_id res chain seq x y z
N MET A 1 10.75 17.15 16.30
CA MET A 1 10.09 15.85 16.51
C MET A 1 10.88 14.80 15.74
N SER A 2 11.00 13.57 16.23
CA SER A 2 11.62 12.47 15.48
C SER A 2 10.73 12.10 14.29
N LYS A 3 11.32 11.85 13.12
CA LYS A 3 10.59 11.34 11.94
C LYS A 3 10.06 9.94 12.20
N ILE A 4 8.93 9.60 11.58
CA ILE A 4 8.37 8.24 11.55
C ILE A 4 9.14 7.45 10.49
N LYS A 5 9.80 6.36 10.91
CA LYS A 5 10.50 5.48 9.98
C LYS A 5 9.52 4.55 9.28
N VAL A 6 9.47 4.62 7.96
CA VAL A 6 8.48 3.92 7.13
C VAL A 6 9.15 2.82 6.32
N GLY A 7 8.60 1.60 6.43
CA GLY A 7 8.87 0.48 5.55
C GLY A 7 7.75 0.29 4.52
N ILE A 8 8.08 -0.21 3.33
CA ILE A 8 7.09 -0.60 2.31
C ILE A 8 7.29 -2.06 1.94
N ASN A 9 6.28 -2.90 2.13
CA ASN A 9 6.26 -4.26 1.61
C ASN A 9 5.38 -4.33 0.36
N GLY A 10 5.96 -4.69 -0.78
CA GLY A 10 5.33 -4.62 -2.10
C GLY A 10 5.54 -3.26 -2.78
N PHE A 11 6.54 -3.18 -3.65
CA PHE A 11 6.91 -1.97 -4.38
C PHE A 11 6.32 -1.94 -5.80
N GLY A 12 5.08 -2.43 -5.90
CA GLY A 12 4.23 -2.31 -7.07
C GLY A 12 3.67 -0.90 -7.26
N ARG A 13 2.53 -0.78 -7.97
CA ARG A 13 1.89 0.52 -8.25
C ARG A 13 1.66 1.36 -6.99
N ILE A 14 1.03 0.79 -5.97
CA ILE A 14 0.66 1.55 -4.76
C ILE A 14 1.88 1.87 -3.90
N GLY A 15 2.81 0.92 -3.69
CA GLY A 15 4.03 1.17 -2.93
C GLY A 15 4.87 2.31 -3.51
N ARG A 16 5.07 2.32 -4.84
CA ARG A 16 5.80 3.42 -5.51
C ARG A 16 5.08 4.75 -5.41
N LEU A 17 3.77 4.78 -5.61
CA LEU A 17 3.00 6.02 -5.52
C LEU A 17 2.92 6.56 -4.09
N ALA A 18 2.86 5.68 -3.08
CA ALA A 18 2.94 6.08 -1.68
C ALA A 18 4.28 6.77 -1.38
N LEU A 19 5.41 6.19 -1.83
CA LEU A 19 6.72 6.81 -1.69
C LEU A 19 6.78 8.15 -2.44
N ARG A 20 6.39 8.18 -3.72
CA ARG A 20 6.40 9.43 -4.52
C ARG A 20 5.57 10.55 -3.87
N ALA A 21 4.40 10.22 -3.31
CA ALA A 21 3.50 11.21 -2.71
C ALA A 21 4.01 11.76 -1.37
N ALA A 22 4.65 10.92 -0.56
CA ALA A 22 5.09 11.28 0.79
C ALA A 22 6.60 11.60 0.91
N TRP A 23 7.36 11.55 -0.19
CA TRP A 23 8.82 11.79 -0.15
C TRP A 23 9.21 13.12 0.49
N GLY A 24 8.44 14.19 0.21
CA GLY A 24 8.68 15.52 0.75
C GLY A 24 8.09 15.78 2.14
N TRP A 25 7.44 14.80 2.77
CA TRP A 25 6.76 15.00 4.05
C TRP A 25 7.80 14.99 5.19
N PRO A 26 7.97 16.10 5.93
CA PRO A 26 9.04 16.24 6.92
C PRO A 26 8.92 15.26 8.10
N GLU A 27 7.72 14.74 8.36
CA GLU A 27 7.41 13.76 9.40
C GLU A 27 7.70 12.31 9.02
N MET A 28 7.99 12.00 7.75
CA MET A 28 8.25 10.64 7.28
C MET A 28 9.70 10.45 6.82
N GLU A 29 10.21 9.24 7.02
CA GLU A 29 11.52 8.80 6.54
C GLU A 29 11.41 7.37 6.03
N PHE A 30 11.55 7.14 4.72
CA PHE A 30 11.54 5.78 4.16
C PHE A 30 12.88 5.09 4.41
N VAL A 31 12.85 3.94 5.10
CA VAL A 31 14.08 3.24 5.52
C VAL A 31 14.22 1.84 4.94
N ALA A 32 13.11 1.21 4.54
CA ALA A 32 13.11 -0.15 4.02
C ALA A 32 12.06 -0.36 2.93
N ILE A 33 12.41 -1.14 1.91
CA ILE A 33 11.53 -1.61 0.84
C ILE A 33 11.75 -3.12 0.70
N ASN A 34 10.68 -3.89 0.60
CA ASN A 34 10.74 -5.30 0.21
C ASN A 34 9.86 -5.55 -1.01
N ASP A 35 10.40 -6.17 -2.06
CA ASP A 35 9.61 -6.70 -3.17
C ASP A 35 10.28 -7.94 -3.76
N PRO A 36 9.64 -9.13 -3.72
CA PRO A 36 10.25 -10.36 -4.24
C PRO A 36 10.40 -10.38 -5.76
N GLY A 37 9.83 -9.42 -6.49
CA GLY A 37 9.81 -9.38 -7.95
C GLY A 37 11.01 -8.69 -8.61
N ALA A 38 11.81 -7.91 -7.87
CA ALA A 38 12.83 -7.05 -8.48
C ALA A 38 13.92 -6.60 -7.49
N ASP A 39 15.13 -6.33 -7.99
CA ASP A 39 16.23 -5.72 -7.21
C ASP A 39 16.12 -4.20 -7.07
N ALA A 40 16.99 -3.61 -6.26
CA ALA A 40 17.07 -2.16 -6.05
C ALA A 40 17.18 -1.39 -7.38
N ALA A 41 18.00 -1.86 -8.32
CA ALA A 41 18.19 -1.21 -9.62
C ALA A 41 16.89 -1.20 -10.45
N SER A 42 16.22 -2.34 -10.54
CA SER A 42 14.94 -2.47 -11.25
C SER A 42 13.84 -1.63 -10.58
N LEU A 43 13.75 -1.65 -9.25
CA LEU A 43 12.78 -0.88 -8.50
C LEU A 43 13.03 0.63 -8.61
N ALA A 44 14.29 1.08 -8.61
CA ALA A 44 14.66 2.48 -8.81
C ALA A 44 14.26 2.95 -10.22
N HIS A 45 14.49 2.12 -11.25
CA HIS A 45 14.03 2.40 -12.60
C HIS A 45 12.50 2.58 -12.65
N LEU A 46 11.74 1.64 -12.07
CA LEU A 46 10.28 1.71 -12.01
C LEU A 46 9.76 2.87 -11.16
N LEU A 47 10.54 3.35 -10.19
CA LEU A 47 10.23 4.54 -9.40
C LEU A 47 10.51 5.83 -10.17
N ASN A 48 11.51 5.86 -11.06
CA ASN A 48 11.82 7.01 -11.89
C ASN A 48 10.83 7.17 -13.05
N PHE A 49 10.44 6.06 -13.69
CA PHE A 49 9.63 6.08 -14.91
C PHE A 49 8.28 5.39 -14.71
N ASP A 50 7.20 6.18 -14.68
CA ASP A 50 5.83 5.67 -14.57
C ASP A 50 5.03 6.03 -15.82
N SER A 51 4.46 5.03 -16.50
CA SER A 51 3.72 5.24 -17.76
C SER A 51 2.44 6.06 -17.61
N ILE A 52 1.87 6.14 -16.40
CA ILE A 52 0.62 6.87 -16.12
C ILE A 52 0.91 8.21 -15.46
N HIS A 53 1.86 8.23 -14.52
CA HIS A 53 2.16 9.41 -13.71
C HIS A 53 3.42 10.17 -14.17
N GLY A 54 4.04 9.74 -15.26
CA GLY A 54 5.22 10.35 -15.84
C GLY A 54 6.51 10.08 -15.06
N ARG A 55 7.56 10.79 -15.49
CA ARG A 55 8.86 10.76 -14.82
C ARG A 55 8.78 11.47 -13.48
N TRP A 56 9.34 10.87 -12.43
CA TRP A 56 9.40 11.50 -11.12
C TRP A 56 10.42 12.65 -11.10
N SER A 57 10.21 13.64 -10.23
CA SER A 57 11.08 14.82 -10.11
C SER A 57 12.39 14.54 -9.37
N HIS A 58 12.43 13.48 -8.58
CA HIS A 58 13.62 13.01 -7.88
C HIS A 58 14.23 11.84 -8.66
N GLU A 59 15.55 11.70 -8.55
CA GLU A 59 16.26 10.56 -9.13
C GLU A 59 16.50 9.49 -8.07
N ALA A 60 16.00 8.30 -8.35
CA ALA A 60 16.36 7.09 -7.63
C ALA A 60 17.47 6.34 -8.37
N THR A 61 18.56 6.04 -7.68
CA THR A 61 19.62 5.14 -8.16
C THR A 61 19.72 3.92 -7.24
N ALA A 62 20.50 2.93 -7.64
CA ALA A 62 20.82 1.80 -6.79
C ALA A 62 22.31 1.78 -6.46
N ASP A 63 22.64 1.41 -5.22
CA ASP A 63 23.99 1.13 -4.75
C ASP A 63 23.96 -0.17 -3.94
N GLY A 64 24.34 -1.27 -4.61
CA GLY A 64 24.18 -2.62 -4.08
C GLY A 64 22.70 -2.96 -3.84
N ASP A 65 22.39 -3.33 -2.60
CA ASP A 65 21.02 -3.63 -2.14
C ASP A 65 20.28 -2.40 -1.58
N ASP A 66 20.84 -1.19 -1.71
CA ASP A 66 20.16 0.04 -1.30
C ASP A 66 19.65 0.82 -2.52
N MET A 67 18.49 1.43 -2.38
CA MET A 67 18.01 2.50 -3.24
C MET A 67 18.47 3.84 -2.66
N VAL A 68 19.03 4.72 -3.51
CA VAL A 68 19.53 6.04 -3.10
C VAL A 68 18.70 7.11 -3.79
N ILE A 69 18.11 8.01 -3.00
CA ILE A 69 17.31 9.15 -3.48
C ILE A 69 17.72 10.37 -2.66
N ASP A 70 18.12 11.47 -3.30
CA ASP A 70 18.60 12.69 -2.64
C ASP A 70 19.66 12.44 -1.55
N GLY A 71 20.51 11.42 -1.74
CA GLY A 71 21.54 10.99 -0.78
C GLY A 71 21.04 10.11 0.38
N GLN A 72 19.73 9.92 0.54
CA GLN A 72 19.15 9.00 1.51
C GLN A 72 19.22 7.56 0.98
N ARG A 73 19.75 6.65 1.79
CA ARG A 73 19.80 5.21 1.49
C ARG A 73 18.58 4.50 2.09
N ILE A 74 17.92 3.69 1.27
CA ILE A 74 16.76 2.88 1.64
C ILE A 74 17.13 1.43 1.35
N ARG A 75 17.10 0.57 2.37
CA ARG A 75 17.42 -0.86 2.19
C ARG A 75 16.35 -1.52 1.33
N VAL A 76 16.77 -2.27 0.32
CA VAL A 76 15.88 -3.08 -0.52
C VAL A 76 16.13 -4.57 -0.28
N THR A 77 15.06 -5.34 -0.06
CA THR A 77 15.09 -6.80 0.04
C THR A 77 14.13 -7.45 -0.95
N ARG A 78 14.31 -8.76 -1.19
CA ARG A 78 13.54 -9.56 -2.17
C ARG A 78 12.90 -10.80 -1.56
N ASN A 79 12.43 -10.66 -0.34
CA ASN A 79 11.95 -11.78 0.45
C ASN A 79 10.45 -12.01 0.24
N ARG A 80 10.03 -13.27 0.39
CA ARG A 80 8.63 -13.67 0.22
C ARG A 80 7.88 -13.67 1.55
N ALA A 81 8.50 -14.19 2.62
CA ALA A 81 7.88 -14.14 3.94
C ALA A 81 8.20 -12.82 4.63
N ILE A 82 7.27 -12.33 5.45
CA ILE A 82 7.47 -11.10 6.24
C ILE A 82 8.66 -11.26 7.18
N ALA A 83 8.81 -12.43 7.80
CA ALA A 83 9.85 -12.75 8.79
C ALA A 83 11.28 -12.76 8.22
N ASP A 84 11.44 -12.93 6.91
CA ASP A 84 12.75 -12.97 6.26
C ASP A 84 13.37 -11.56 6.08
N THR A 85 12.55 -10.52 6.23
CA THR A 85 12.99 -9.13 6.19
C THR A 85 13.00 -8.56 7.60
N ASP A 86 14.09 -7.90 7.98
CA ASP A 86 14.19 -7.19 9.26
C ASP A 86 13.45 -5.84 9.18
N TRP A 87 12.30 -5.77 9.83
CA TRP A 87 11.47 -4.57 9.94
C TRP A 87 11.66 -3.83 11.26
N SER A 88 12.56 -4.27 12.15
CA SER A 88 12.74 -3.69 13.49
C SER A 88 13.17 -2.23 13.46
N GLY A 89 13.75 -1.77 12.34
CA GLY A 89 14.08 -0.37 12.09
C GLY A 89 12.90 0.53 11.69
N CYS A 90 11.69 -0.02 11.50
CA CYS A 90 10.49 0.71 11.06
C CYS A 90 9.52 0.98 12.21
N ASP A 91 8.99 2.20 12.25
CA ASP A 91 7.85 2.53 13.12
C ASP A 91 6.51 2.14 12.46
N LEU A 92 6.43 2.31 11.14
CA LEU A 92 5.26 2.07 10.33
C LEU A 92 5.62 1.20 9.12
N VAL A 93 4.81 0.21 8.80
CA VAL A 93 4.89 -0.52 7.53
C VAL A 93 3.64 -0.26 6.69
N ILE A 94 3.86 0.12 5.42
CA ILE A 94 2.83 0.12 4.39
C ILE A 94 2.85 -1.26 3.72
N GLU A 95 1.83 -2.06 3.98
CA GLU A 95 1.64 -3.38 3.37
C GLU A 95 0.87 -3.24 2.06
N ALA A 96 1.62 -3.20 0.97
CA ALA A 96 1.15 -2.98 -0.41
C ALA A 96 1.41 -4.18 -1.34
N SER A 97 1.80 -5.34 -0.82
CA SER A 97 2.00 -6.57 -1.62
C SER A 97 0.70 -7.08 -2.25
N GLY A 98 -0.44 -6.76 -1.60
CA GLY A 98 -1.75 -7.27 -1.99
C GLY A 98 -1.95 -8.76 -1.69
N VAL A 99 -1.00 -9.45 -1.07
CA VAL A 99 -1.09 -10.87 -0.69
C VAL A 99 -1.42 -11.03 0.79
N ASN A 100 -0.78 -10.26 1.66
CA ASN A 100 -0.95 -10.34 3.11
C ASN A 100 -2.20 -9.57 3.55
N ARG A 101 -3.31 -10.28 3.76
CA ARG A 101 -4.62 -9.67 4.12
C ARG A 101 -5.30 -10.34 5.30
N LYS A 102 -4.53 -11.04 6.13
CA LYS A 102 -4.99 -11.71 7.34
C LYS A 102 -4.26 -11.14 8.53
N VAL A 103 -4.97 -10.86 9.61
CA VAL A 103 -4.42 -10.25 10.82
C VAL A 103 -3.30 -11.12 11.38
N GLU A 104 -3.43 -12.46 11.36
CA GLU A 104 -2.40 -13.36 11.90
C GLU A 104 -1.08 -13.28 11.10
N VAL A 105 -1.17 -13.05 9.78
CA VAL A 105 0.03 -12.89 8.94
C VAL A 105 0.69 -11.53 9.18
N LEU A 106 -0.13 -10.48 9.33
CA LEU A 106 0.34 -9.11 9.57
C LEU A 106 0.97 -8.93 10.96
N GLN A 107 0.59 -9.77 11.93
CA GLN A 107 1.16 -9.80 13.27
C GLN A 107 2.69 -9.96 13.25
N ALA A 108 3.24 -10.65 12.23
CA ALA A 108 4.68 -10.82 12.06
C ALA A 108 5.46 -9.50 11.95
N TYR A 109 4.85 -8.40 11.50
CA TYR A 109 5.47 -7.07 11.56
C TYR A 109 5.56 -6.56 13.00
N LEU A 110 4.47 -6.68 13.74
CA LEU A 110 4.37 -6.18 15.12
C LEU A 110 5.29 -6.96 16.06
N ASP A 111 5.46 -8.26 15.81
CA ASP A 111 6.36 -9.14 16.57
C ASP A 111 7.84 -8.76 16.40
N GLN A 112 8.19 -8.09 15.29
CA GLN A 112 9.52 -7.52 15.06
C GLN A 112 9.71 -6.13 15.68
N GLY A 113 8.68 -5.58 16.34
CA GLY A 113 8.74 -4.26 16.98
C GLY A 113 8.15 -3.11 16.17
N VAL A 114 7.63 -3.36 14.96
CA VAL A 114 6.91 -2.34 14.18
C VAL A 114 5.69 -1.84 14.97
N LYS A 115 5.53 -0.53 15.09
CA LYS A 115 4.46 0.06 15.93
C LYS A 115 3.11 -0.04 15.23
N ARG A 116 3.06 0.21 13.92
CA ARG A 116 1.84 0.25 13.09
C ARG A 116 2.00 -0.43 11.74
N VAL A 117 0.89 -0.99 11.24
CA VAL A 117 0.78 -1.49 9.87
C VAL A 117 -0.43 -0.85 9.19
N VAL A 118 -0.23 -0.30 8.00
CA VAL A 118 -1.30 0.20 7.13
C VAL A 118 -1.37 -0.69 5.89
N VAL A 119 -2.48 -1.41 5.72
CA VAL A 119 -2.71 -2.28 4.57
C VAL A 119 -3.41 -1.50 3.46
N THR A 120 -2.90 -1.58 2.23
CA THR A 120 -3.46 -0.82 1.08
C THR A 120 -4.61 -1.55 0.38
N ALA A 121 -5.27 -2.48 1.08
CA ALA A 121 -6.40 -3.25 0.60
C ALA A 121 -7.32 -3.62 1.77
N PRO A 122 -8.61 -3.89 1.51
CA PRO A 122 -9.52 -4.28 2.58
C PRO A 122 -9.11 -5.58 3.26
N VAL A 123 -9.09 -5.56 4.58
CA VAL A 123 -8.99 -6.73 5.46
C VAL A 123 -10.38 -6.96 6.05
N LYS A 124 -10.87 -8.20 5.98
CA LYS A 124 -12.25 -8.56 6.34
C LYS A 124 -12.29 -9.29 7.70
N GLU A 125 -11.56 -8.78 8.68
CA GLU A 125 -11.39 -9.38 10.00
C GLU A 125 -11.44 -8.28 11.07
N ALA A 126 -11.91 -8.61 12.28
CA ALA A 126 -12.12 -7.64 13.36
C ALA A 126 -10.83 -6.94 13.83
N GLY A 127 -9.66 -7.54 13.59
CA GLY A 127 -8.36 -7.00 14.01
C GLY A 127 -7.77 -5.92 13.09
N ALA A 128 -8.48 -5.50 12.04
CA ALA A 128 -8.02 -4.42 11.17
C ALA A 128 -9.19 -3.53 10.72
N LYS A 129 -9.26 -2.31 11.27
CA LYS A 129 -10.30 -1.35 10.90
C LYS A 129 -10.06 -0.83 9.48
N ASN A 130 -11.11 -0.80 8.68
CA ASN A 130 -11.09 -0.18 7.35
C ASN A 130 -11.42 1.31 7.50
N ILE A 131 -10.43 2.16 7.25
CA ILE A 131 -10.53 3.61 7.46
C ILE A 131 -10.51 4.30 6.10
N VAL A 132 -11.45 5.23 5.91
CA VAL A 132 -11.49 6.20 4.82
C VAL A 132 -11.41 7.58 5.45
N LEU A 133 -10.31 8.27 5.17
CA LEU A 133 -10.08 9.64 5.66
C LEU A 133 -11.17 10.59 5.13
N GLY A 134 -11.67 11.48 5.98
CA GLY A 134 -12.82 12.35 5.76
C GLY A 134 -14.19 11.70 6.00
N VAL A 135 -14.24 10.39 6.28
CA VAL A 135 -15.49 9.63 6.41
C VAL A 135 -15.64 9.04 7.81
N ASN A 136 -14.70 8.19 8.23
CA ASN A 136 -14.80 7.42 9.48
C ASN A 136 -13.48 7.33 10.23
N GLU A 137 -12.54 8.26 10.03
CA GLU A 137 -11.26 8.30 10.73
C GLU A 137 -11.39 8.46 12.25
N ASP A 138 -12.53 8.94 12.73
CA ASP A 138 -12.85 9.09 14.14
C ASP A 138 -12.92 7.75 14.90
N ILE A 139 -13.12 6.63 14.18
CA ILE A 139 -13.11 5.29 14.80
C ILE A 139 -11.70 4.79 15.10
N PHE A 140 -10.67 5.47 14.60
CA PHE A 140 -9.28 5.11 14.84
C PHE A 140 -8.92 5.39 16.29
N ASP A 141 -8.45 4.35 16.96
CA ASP A 141 -7.95 4.40 18.32
C ASP A 141 -6.43 4.14 18.30
N PRO A 142 -5.61 5.19 18.45
CA PRO A 142 -4.16 5.04 18.52
C PRO A 142 -3.71 4.13 19.66
N ALA A 143 -4.44 3.95 20.74
CA ALA A 143 -3.99 3.04 21.81
C ALA A 143 -4.05 1.57 21.36
N ASN A 144 -5.05 1.20 20.57
CA ASN A 144 -5.39 -0.20 20.30
C ASN A 144 -5.19 -0.63 18.84
N ASP A 145 -5.38 0.28 17.87
CA ASP A 145 -5.42 -0.08 16.45
C ASP A 145 -4.02 -0.14 15.83
N ARG A 146 -3.30 -1.24 16.08
CA ARG A 146 -1.94 -1.42 15.54
C ARG A 146 -1.93 -1.79 14.06
N ILE A 147 -3.02 -2.37 13.56
CA ILE A 147 -3.21 -2.72 12.16
C ILE A 147 -4.47 -2.01 11.67
N VAL A 148 -4.35 -1.23 10.61
CA VAL A 148 -5.48 -0.58 9.94
C VAL A 148 -5.37 -0.78 8.43
N THR A 149 -6.45 -0.53 7.72
CA THR A 149 -6.45 -0.55 6.26
C THR A 149 -6.92 0.79 5.71
N ALA A 150 -6.36 1.17 4.56
CA ALA A 150 -6.83 2.30 3.76
C ALA A 150 -8.01 1.93 2.84
N ALA A 151 -8.77 0.89 3.21
CA ALA A 151 -9.86 0.32 2.42
C ALA A 151 -9.47 0.01 0.96
N SER A 152 -10.37 0.23 0.00
CA SER A 152 -10.10 0.10 -1.44
C SER A 152 -10.26 1.45 -2.14
N CYS A 153 -9.69 1.60 -3.35
CA CYS A 153 -9.88 2.79 -4.18
C CYS A 153 -11.36 3.12 -4.43
N THR A 154 -12.19 2.11 -4.76
CA THR A 154 -13.63 2.29 -4.94
C THR A 154 -14.32 2.71 -3.65
N THR A 155 -13.91 2.17 -2.49
CA THR A 155 -14.45 2.58 -1.18
C THR A 155 -14.11 4.04 -0.89
N ASN A 156 -12.86 4.46 -1.11
CA ASN A 156 -12.44 5.85 -0.90
C ASN A 156 -13.19 6.83 -1.83
N CYS A 157 -13.48 6.44 -3.07
CA CYS A 157 -14.26 7.24 -4.01
C CYS A 157 -15.73 7.38 -3.57
N LEU A 158 -16.36 6.28 -3.17
CA LEU A 158 -17.80 6.25 -2.93
C LEU A 158 -18.20 6.70 -1.51
N ALA A 159 -17.39 6.38 -0.50
CA ALA A 159 -17.78 6.55 0.89
C ALA A 159 -18.12 8.01 1.27
N PRO A 160 -17.41 9.06 0.79
CA PRO A 160 -17.80 10.45 1.03
C PRO A 160 -19.18 10.79 0.46
N VAL A 161 -19.48 10.32 -0.75
CA VAL A 161 -20.80 10.51 -1.40
C VAL A 161 -21.91 9.83 -0.58
N VAL A 162 -21.65 8.60 -0.14
CA VAL A 162 -22.58 7.84 0.70
C VAL A 162 -22.81 8.53 2.04
N LYS A 163 -21.76 9.04 2.69
CA LYS A 163 -21.85 9.75 3.98
C LYS A 163 -22.79 10.95 3.88
N VAL A 164 -22.56 11.83 2.91
CA VAL A 164 -23.39 13.04 2.71
C VAL A 164 -24.86 12.68 2.48
N ILE A 165 -25.14 11.73 1.58
CA ILE A 165 -26.53 11.32 1.30
C ILE A 165 -27.16 10.67 2.52
N HIS A 166 -26.44 9.78 3.20
CA HIS A 166 -26.96 9.06 4.36
C HIS A 166 -27.29 10.00 5.53
N GLU A 167 -26.41 10.94 5.85
CA GLU A 167 -26.58 11.85 6.99
C GLU A 167 -27.66 12.92 6.75
N HIS A 168 -27.83 13.38 5.51
CA HIS A 168 -28.77 14.47 5.20
C HIS A 168 -30.11 14.01 4.64
N LEU A 169 -30.13 12.92 3.86
CA LEU A 169 -31.32 12.48 3.12
C LEU A 169 -31.80 11.09 3.56
N GLY A 170 -30.90 10.29 4.15
CA GLY A 170 -31.12 8.89 4.42
C GLY A 170 -30.98 8.02 3.16
N ILE A 171 -30.58 6.76 3.33
CA ILE A 171 -30.51 5.77 2.25
C ILE A 171 -31.35 4.56 2.66
N LYS A 172 -32.38 4.25 1.86
CA LYS A 172 -33.16 3.03 2.05
C LYS A 172 -32.51 1.83 1.34
N HIS A 173 -32.18 2.01 0.06
CA HIS A 173 -31.52 1.00 -0.78
C HIS A 173 -30.55 1.69 -1.75
N GLY A 174 -29.53 0.98 -2.23
CA GLY A 174 -28.57 1.49 -3.20
C GLY A 174 -28.00 0.37 -4.07
N SER A 175 -27.63 0.72 -5.30
CA SER A 175 -26.86 -0.13 -6.20
C SER A 175 -25.73 0.70 -6.77
N LEU A 176 -24.56 0.10 -6.94
CA LEU A 176 -23.35 0.74 -7.43
C LEU A 176 -22.79 -0.08 -8.58
N THR A 177 -22.39 0.59 -9.64
CA THR A 177 -21.50 0.04 -10.66
C THR A 177 -20.33 0.99 -10.85
N THR A 178 -19.11 0.44 -10.86
CA THR A 178 -17.90 1.20 -11.18
C THR A 178 -17.38 0.76 -12.55
N ILE A 179 -17.12 1.71 -13.43
CA ILE A 179 -16.33 1.49 -14.64
C ILE A 179 -14.88 1.69 -14.23
N HIS A 180 -14.18 0.58 -14.01
CA HIS A 180 -12.89 0.57 -13.35
C HIS A 180 -11.74 0.32 -14.33
N SER A 181 -10.63 1.05 -14.17
CA SER A 181 -9.40 0.83 -14.96
C SER A 181 -8.79 -0.55 -14.69
N LEU A 182 -8.00 -1.03 -15.66
CA LEU A 182 -7.29 -2.30 -15.54
C LEU A 182 -6.29 -2.29 -14.38
N THR A 183 -6.10 -3.46 -13.76
CA THR A 183 -5.19 -3.65 -12.63
C THR A 183 -4.29 -4.85 -12.84
N ASN A 184 -3.20 -4.96 -12.07
CA ASN A 184 -2.29 -6.11 -12.10
C ASN A 184 -2.92 -7.45 -11.70
N THR A 185 -4.21 -7.46 -11.33
CA THR A 185 -4.96 -8.70 -11.06
C THR A 185 -5.67 -9.26 -12.29
N GLN A 186 -5.57 -8.58 -13.44
CA GLN A 186 -6.02 -9.05 -14.75
C GLN A 186 -4.83 -9.51 -15.59
N THR A 187 -5.09 -10.25 -16.66
CA THR A 187 -4.04 -10.84 -17.51
C THR A 187 -3.87 -10.05 -18.80
N ILE A 188 -2.62 -9.83 -19.23
CA ILE A 188 -2.34 -9.14 -20.51
C ILE A 188 -2.81 -9.97 -21.70
N ILE A 189 -2.58 -11.29 -21.63
CA ILE A 189 -3.00 -12.28 -22.61
C ILE A 189 -3.88 -13.30 -21.87
N ASP A 190 -4.81 -13.95 -22.57
CA ASP A 190 -5.67 -14.99 -21.99
C ASP A 190 -4.83 -16.03 -21.23
N ALA A 191 -5.11 -16.22 -19.94
CA ALA A 191 -4.35 -17.12 -19.07
C ALA A 191 -5.22 -17.68 -17.94
N PRO A 192 -4.90 -18.88 -17.41
CA PRO A 192 -5.65 -19.48 -16.31
C PRO A 192 -5.75 -18.55 -15.09
N HIS A 193 -6.99 -18.30 -14.65
CA HIS A 193 -7.26 -17.47 -13.48
C HIS A 193 -8.53 -17.97 -12.76
N LYS A 194 -8.58 -17.85 -11.43
CA LYS A 194 -9.72 -18.32 -10.60
C LYS A 194 -11.06 -17.66 -10.96
N ASP A 195 -10.99 -16.44 -11.46
CA ASP A 195 -12.12 -15.70 -12.01
C ASP A 195 -12.00 -15.75 -13.55
N PRO A 196 -12.90 -16.44 -14.26
CA PRO A 196 -12.82 -16.65 -15.70
C PRO A 196 -13.02 -15.36 -16.51
N ARG A 197 -13.56 -14.29 -15.91
CA ARG A 197 -13.66 -12.99 -16.59
C ARG A 197 -12.34 -12.23 -16.54
N ARG A 198 -11.58 -12.37 -15.45
CA ARG A 198 -10.23 -11.80 -15.31
C ARG A 198 -9.15 -12.60 -16.04
N ALA A 199 -9.47 -13.83 -16.44
CA ALA A 199 -8.61 -14.69 -17.27
C ALA A 199 -8.45 -14.19 -18.72
N ARG A 200 -9.22 -13.17 -19.11
CA ARG A 200 -9.25 -12.63 -20.46
C ARG A 200 -8.26 -11.47 -20.60
N ALA A 201 -7.66 -11.34 -21.78
CA ALA A 201 -6.78 -10.25 -22.17
C ALA A 201 -7.42 -8.89 -21.82
N CYS A 202 -6.68 -8.07 -21.08
CA CYS A 202 -7.19 -6.82 -20.50
C CYS A 202 -6.68 -5.54 -21.19
N GLY A 203 -6.01 -5.67 -22.34
CA GLY A 203 -5.50 -4.57 -23.17
C GLY A 203 -6.12 -4.60 -24.55
#